data_AF-G0P8H4-F1
#
_entry.id   AF-G0P8H4-F1
#
_cell.length_a   1.000
_cell.length_b   1.000
_cell.length_c   1.000
_cell.angle_alpha   90.00
_cell.angle_beta   90.00
_cell.angle_gamma   90.00
#
_symmetry.space_group_name_H-M   'P 1'
#
loop_
_entity.id
_entity.type
_entity.pdbx_description
1 polymer ?
#
loop_
_entity_poly.entity_id
_entity_poly.type
_entity_poly.pdbx_seq_one_letter_code
_entity_poly.pdbx_strand_id
1 'polypeptide(L)'
;MQTFMFITISMSTWKIISSTCEIQDWNNKSTVSFPFSDLYKEYAAVGLTGMQGLSDSRLRLLTAFLYEDYIVITHTAQNPKGVGRTAFCHYYDCNRVEIPGSQFESFVFPMTAVHCPRRRGASFVSLTFEEDETPQEPIPLLNRIFRESPHEIGVCVGPIYGEEKKWLDIIEYIEHHKLMGASIFYFTILEMDMYSRRTIDFYQQNGEIEATFVNTEYEKVTWLFHMIQVHECFFRSKFHSKWVISTDIDERLVMTQMPLMQYLRLQPPSICEINFGSRRAPTFDAAPSEYISEKQITESLSFLRYNLTSDHHWLGFKLIFRPDKVHMVHFHWTWRQHKGCHVKTASNKIGYIRHYRTTSSTSLRGNWFHLMKPYRISKMDEEFVEQLKKKVLKKVKYIYELHPVYCSSIDQTVRNRFKNDLHCV
;
A
#
# COMPACT_ATOMS: atom_id res chain seq x y z
N MET A 1 -45.22 8.96 -3.35
CA MET A 1 -45.52 8.66 -1.93
C MET A 1 -45.81 7.18 -1.82
N GLN A 2 -44.80 6.37 -1.55
CA GLN A 2 -44.93 4.93 -1.33
C GLN A 2 -44.11 4.57 -0.10
N THR A 3 -44.80 3.91 0.82
CA THR A 3 -44.40 3.54 2.17
C THR A 3 -43.40 2.40 2.10
N PHE A 4 -42.17 2.62 2.57
CA PHE A 4 -41.17 1.58 2.74
C PHE A 4 -41.52 0.74 3.97
N MET A 5 -41.87 -0.52 3.75
CA MET A 5 -42.02 -1.52 4.81
C MET A 5 -40.66 -2.15 5.07
N PHE A 6 -39.96 -1.67 6.11
CA PHE A 6 -38.75 -2.31 6.61
C PHE A 6 -39.11 -3.62 7.30
N ILE A 7 -38.63 -4.74 6.75
CA ILE A 7 -38.60 -6.01 7.49
C ILE A 7 -37.36 -5.97 8.38
N THR A 8 -37.58 -5.71 9.67
CA THR A 8 -36.60 -5.82 10.72
C THR A 8 -36.34 -7.29 11.03
N ILE A 9 -35.18 -7.82 10.61
CA ILE A 9 -34.64 -9.05 11.18
C ILE A 9 -34.07 -8.69 12.55
N SER A 10 -34.85 -8.95 13.60
CA SER A 10 -34.43 -8.87 14.98
C SER A 10 -33.41 -9.97 15.28
N MET A 11 -32.12 -9.66 15.16
CA MET A 11 -31.10 -10.29 16.00
C MET A 11 -30.78 -9.31 17.14
N SER A 12 -31.59 -9.40 18.19
CA SER A 12 -31.34 -8.77 19.48
C SER A 12 -30.15 -9.45 20.17
N THR A 13 -28.94 -9.07 19.77
CA THR A 13 -27.81 -9.05 20.71
C THR A 13 -27.50 -7.59 20.97
N TRP A 14 -28.19 -7.04 21.97
CA TRP A 14 -27.73 -5.82 22.60
C TRP A 14 -26.34 -6.12 23.15
N LYS A 15 -25.29 -5.67 22.46
CA LYS A 15 -23.98 -5.49 23.09
C LYS A 15 -24.22 -4.49 24.19
N ILE A 16 -24.26 -4.96 25.43
CA ILE A 16 -24.10 -4.14 26.61
C ILE A 16 -22.83 -3.32 26.36
N ILE A 17 -22.98 -2.01 26.17
CA ILE A 17 -21.83 -1.10 26.21
C ILE A 17 -21.33 -1.21 27.64
N SER A 18 -20.30 -2.02 27.86
CA SER A 18 -19.63 -2.08 29.14
C SER A 18 -19.20 -0.66 29.47
N SER A 19 -19.66 -0.13 30.61
CA SER A 19 -19.21 1.16 31.14
C SER A 19 -17.72 1.16 31.48
N THR A 20 -17.08 -0.01 31.46
CA THR A 20 -15.66 -0.19 31.76
C THR A 20 -14.93 -0.70 30.53
N CYS A 21 -13.92 0.05 30.08
CA CYS A 21 -13.03 -0.40 29.01
C CYS A 21 -12.14 -1.52 29.53
N GLU A 22 -12.37 -2.74 29.06
CA GLU A 22 -11.49 -3.86 29.34
C GLU A 22 -10.13 -3.63 28.66
N ILE A 23 -9.07 -3.58 29.47
CA ILE A 23 -7.71 -3.37 28.98
C ILE A 23 -7.08 -4.73 28.74
N GLN A 24 -6.96 -5.11 27.47
CA GLN A 24 -6.29 -6.34 27.05
C GLN A 24 -4.79 -6.27 27.40
N ASP A 25 -4.15 -7.42 27.64
CA ASP A 25 -2.75 -7.49 28.08
C ASP A 25 -1.79 -6.75 27.14
N TRP A 26 -1.95 -6.90 25.83
CA TRP A 26 -1.12 -6.19 24.85
C TRP A 26 -1.29 -4.68 24.92
N ASN A 27 -2.40 -4.18 25.46
CA ASN A 27 -2.71 -2.75 25.65
C ASN A 27 -2.46 -2.24 27.07
N ASN A 28 -1.97 -3.10 27.96
CA ASN A 28 -1.63 -2.76 29.34
C ASN A 28 -0.20 -2.21 29.46
N LYS A 29 0.14 -1.21 28.65
CA LYS A 29 1.50 -0.64 28.57
C LYS A 29 1.47 0.87 28.37
N SER A 30 2.30 1.57 29.13
CA SER A 30 2.59 3.00 28.92
C SER A 30 4.09 3.19 28.80
N THR A 31 4.53 4.04 27.88
CA THR A 31 5.95 4.40 27.72
C THR A 31 6.13 5.90 27.91
N VAL A 32 7.32 6.31 28.35
CA VAL A 32 7.63 7.73 28.58
C VAL A 32 8.09 8.45 27.31
N SER A 33 8.60 7.71 26.33
CA SER A 33 9.09 8.21 25.04
C SER A 33 8.94 7.13 23.96
N PHE A 34 9.38 7.43 22.73
CA PHE A 34 9.43 6.49 21.62
C PHE A 34 10.89 6.23 21.18
N PRO A 35 11.19 5.04 20.60
CA PRO A 35 12.53 4.72 20.14
C PRO A 35 13.08 5.73 19.12
N PHE A 36 14.38 6.03 19.23
CA PHE A 36 15.11 6.95 18.34
C PHE A 36 14.62 8.41 18.34
N SER A 37 13.89 8.84 19.37
CA SER A 37 13.36 10.22 19.45
C SER A 37 14.43 11.29 19.21
N ASP A 38 15.57 11.23 19.90
CA ASP A 38 16.65 12.21 19.74
C ASP A 38 17.24 12.20 18.32
N LEU A 39 17.47 11.01 17.76
CA LEU A 39 17.96 10.84 16.40
C LEU A 39 16.96 11.39 15.36
N TYR A 40 15.66 11.23 15.59
CA TYR A 40 14.63 11.75 14.69
C TYR A 40 14.50 13.27 14.80
N LYS A 41 14.76 13.86 15.98
CA LYS A 41 14.91 15.32 16.12
C LYS A 41 16.09 15.83 15.31
N GLU A 42 17.24 15.16 15.36
CA GLU A 42 18.41 15.51 14.54
C GLU A 42 18.10 15.44 13.04
N TYR A 43 17.45 14.36 12.59
CA TYR A 43 17.06 14.21 11.19
C TYR A 43 16.03 15.24 10.73
N ALA A 44 15.09 15.61 11.61
CA ALA A 44 14.11 16.65 11.33
C ALA A 44 14.78 18.03 11.22
N ALA A 45 15.72 18.34 12.11
CA ALA A 45 16.45 19.62 12.12
C ALA A 45 17.25 19.86 10.83
N VAL A 46 17.74 18.81 10.18
CA VAL A 46 18.45 18.90 8.88
C VAL A 46 17.54 18.72 7.66
N GLY A 47 16.22 18.58 7.85
CA GLY A 47 15.25 18.51 6.75
C GLY A 47 15.35 17.25 5.88
N LEU A 48 15.79 16.11 6.43
CA LEU A 48 16.16 14.92 5.66
C LEU A 48 15.03 14.35 4.77
N THR A 49 13.77 14.49 5.18
CA THR A 49 12.59 14.03 4.41
C THR A 49 11.75 15.16 3.82
N GLY A 50 12.31 16.37 3.70
CA GLY A 50 11.60 17.60 3.37
C GLY A 50 12.06 18.28 2.07
N MET A 51 12.51 17.52 1.06
CA MET A 51 13.01 18.12 -0.19
C MET A 51 11.92 18.38 -1.25
N GLN A 52 10.81 17.63 -1.22
CA GLN A 52 9.75 17.68 -2.22
C GLN A 52 8.40 17.41 -1.56
N GLY A 53 7.40 18.24 -1.84
CA GLY A 53 6.05 18.11 -1.29
C GLY A 53 5.19 19.31 -1.64
N LEU A 54 3.94 19.29 -1.17
CA LEU A 54 2.94 20.32 -1.43
C LEU A 54 2.80 21.23 -0.22
N SER A 55 2.73 22.54 -0.43
CA SER A 55 2.33 23.48 0.63
C SER A 55 0.83 23.34 0.92
N ASP A 56 0.46 23.58 2.18
CA ASP A 56 -0.92 23.90 2.59
C ASP A 56 -2.01 22.89 2.20
N SER A 57 -1.87 21.65 2.64
CA SER A 57 -2.98 20.68 2.72
C SER A 57 -3.75 20.81 4.03
N ARG A 58 -5.06 20.56 4.00
CA ARG A 58 -5.82 20.20 5.19
C ARG A 58 -5.32 18.85 5.71
N LEU A 59 -4.79 18.86 6.93
CA LEU A 59 -4.34 17.65 7.57
C LEU A 59 -5.53 16.71 7.85
N ARG A 60 -5.38 15.45 7.46
CA ARG A 60 -6.27 14.35 7.82
C ARG A 60 -5.44 13.18 8.31
N LEU A 61 -5.88 12.56 9.40
CA LEU A 61 -5.24 11.34 9.91
C LEU A 61 -5.60 10.17 9.02
N LEU A 62 -4.63 9.29 8.77
CA LEU A 62 -4.78 8.11 7.91
C LEU A 62 -4.83 6.84 8.75
N THR A 63 -3.72 6.47 9.36
CA THR A 63 -3.60 5.24 10.15
C THR A 63 -2.78 5.49 11.41
N ALA A 64 -3.19 4.89 12.52
CA ALA A 64 -2.41 4.87 13.75
C ALA A 64 -1.87 3.46 14.01
N PHE A 65 -0.60 3.22 13.71
CA PHE A 65 0.08 1.95 13.90
C PHE A 65 0.56 1.80 15.33
N LEU A 66 0.09 0.77 16.04
CA LEU A 66 0.52 0.43 17.39
C LEU A 66 1.62 -0.63 17.34
N TYR A 67 2.84 -0.25 17.71
CA TYR A 67 3.96 -1.17 17.89
C TYR A 67 4.17 -1.49 19.37
N GLU A 68 5.15 -2.34 19.65
CA GLU A 68 5.45 -2.83 20.99
C GLU A 68 5.68 -1.69 21.99
N ASP A 69 6.47 -0.67 21.63
CA ASP A 69 6.91 0.41 22.52
C ASP A 69 6.37 1.80 22.18
N TYR A 70 5.73 1.96 21.02
CA TYR A 70 5.31 3.27 20.51
C TYR A 70 4.17 3.15 19.49
N ILE A 71 3.57 4.29 19.17
CA ILE A 71 2.55 4.47 18.15
C ILE A 71 3.11 5.36 17.05
N VAL A 72 2.69 5.13 15.80
CA VAL A 72 2.93 6.06 14.68
C VAL A 72 1.62 6.43 14.05
N ILE A 73 1.36 7.72 13.94
CA ILE A 73 0.16 8.26 13.30
C ILE A 73 0.57 8.88 11.97
N THR A 74 0.07 8.33 10.87
CA THR A 74 0.28 8.89 9.53
C THR A 74 -0.82 9.88 9.17
N HIS A 75 -0.48 10.85 8.33
CA HIS A 75 -1.40 11.90 7.91
C HIS A 75 -1.22 12.28 6.44
N THR A 76 -2.18 13.03 5.89
CA THR A 76 -2.15 13.49 4.50
C THR A 76 -1.22 14.67 4.26
N ALA A 77 -0.83 15.41 5.29
CA ALA A 77 -0.06 16.63 5.07
C ALA A 77 1.35 16.36 4.55
N GLN A 78 1.65 16.89 3.36
CA GLN A 78 2.91 16.67 2.64
C GLN A 78 3.81 17.91 2.62
N ASN A 79 3.62 18.85 3.55
CA ASN A 79 4.41 20.08 3.58
C ASN A 79 5.84 19.76 4.03
N PRO A 80 6.86 19.96 3.17
CA PRO A 80 8.23 19.68 3.56
C PRO A 80 8.74 20.55 4.70
N LYS A 81 8.21 21.79 4.82
CA LYS A 81 8.48 22.68 5.97
C LYS A 81 7.82 22.22 7.26
N GLY A 82 6.90 21.26 7.18
CA GLY A 82 6.26 20.65 8.34
C GLY A 82 7.15 19.65 9.06
N VAL A 83 8.23 19.15 8.44
CA VAL A 83 9.18 18.26 9.11
C VAL A 83 9.79 18.96 10.33
N GLY A 84 9.68 18.32 11.50
CA GLY A 84 10.13 18.87 12.78
C GLY A 84 9.14 19.82 13.46
N ARG A 85 8.01 20.15 12.83
CA ARG A 85 6.93 20.91 13.48
C ARG A 85 6.41 20.13 14.68
N THR A 86 6.18 20.83 15.78
CA THR A 86 5.53 20.28 16.99
C THR A 86 4.15 19.71 16.65
N ALA A 87 3.82 18.59 17.29
CA ALA A 87 2.51 17.97 17.22
C ALA A 87 2.17 17.36 18.59
N PHE A 88 0.91 17.41 19.00
CA PHE A 88 0.48 16.86 20.28
C PHE A 88 -0.33 15.59 20.06
N CYS A 89 0.08 14.51 20.72
CA CYS A 89 -0.62 13.24 20.68
C CYS A 89 -1.74 13.22 21.73
N HIS A 90 -2.96 12.96 21.30
CA HIS A 90 -4.13 12.77 22.16
C HIS A 90 -4.54 11.30 22.17
N TYR A 91 -4.96 10.78 23.33
CA TYR A 91 -5.27 9.37 23.52
C TYR A 91 -6.66 9.20 24.09
N TYR A 92 -7.42 8.26 23.53
CA TYR A 92 -8.80 8.01 23.92
C TYR A 92 -9.00 6.54 24.22
N ASP A 93 -9.86 6.27 25.20
CA ASP A 93 -10.24 4.91 25.58
C ASP A 93 -11.19 4.26 24.55
N CYS A 94 -11.68 3.06 24.87
CA CYS A 94 -12.62 2.32 24.02
C CYS A 94 -13.97 3.04 23.80
N ASN A 95 -14.33 3.96 24.68
CA ASN A 95 -15.55 4.77 24.62
C ASN A 95 -15.31 6.14 23.94
N ARG A 96 -14.11 6.35 23.35
CA ARG A 96 -13.67 7.61 22.74
C ARG A 96 -13.62 8.78 23.73
N VAL A 97 -13.42 8.51 25.01
CA VAL A 97 -13.19 9.55 26.02
C VAL A 97 -11.69 9.76 26.15
N GLU A 98 -11.25 11.03 26.13
CA GLU A 98 -9.84 11.37 26.26
C GLU A 98 -9.31 10.90 27.63
N ILE A 99 -8.19 10.20 27.63
CA ILE A 99 -7.56 9.69 28.84
C ILE A 99 -6.90 10.89 29.55
N PRO A 100 -7.31 11.26 30.78
CA PRO A 100 -6.80 12.46 31.44
C PRO A 100 -5.28 12.42 31.64
N GLY A 101 -4.61 13.54 31.37
CA GLY A 101 -3.15 13.68 31.55
C GLY A 101 -2.29 12.79 30.64
N SER A 102 -2.88 12.20 29.60
CA SER A 102 -2.17 11.29 28.70
C SER A 102 -1.47 11.97 27.53
N GLN A 103 -1.73 13.26 27.30
CA GLN A 103 -1.20 14.04 26.18
C GLN A 103 0.33 14.00 26.14
N PHE A 104 0.89 14.15 24.93
CA PHE A 104 2.33 14.11 24.73
C PHE A 104 2.76 15.02 23.58
N GLU A 105 3.69 15.93 23.85
CA GLU A 105 4.33 16.75 22.83
C GLU A 105 5.35 15.93 22.03
N SER A 106 5.16 15.90 20.71
CA SER A 106 6.00 15.24 19.74
C SER A 106 6.27 16.17 18.55
N PHE A 107 6.72 15.62 17.43
CA PHE A 107 7.02 16.35 16.22
C PHE A 107 6.79 15.49 14.98
N VAL A 108 6.59 16.15 13.84
CA VAL A 108 6.42 15.51 12.53
C VAL A 108 7.75 14.95 12.06
N PHE A 109 7.84 13.63 11.98
CA PHE A 109 8.95 12.95 11.34
C PHE A 109 8.59 11.49 11.02
N PRO A 110 8.82 11.00 9.79
CA PRO A 110 9.14 11.76 8.58
C PRO A 110 7.97 12.67 8.16
N MET A 111 8.04 13.31 6.99
CA MET A 111 7.10 14.37 6.53
C MET A 111 5.61 14.10 6.71
N THR A 112 5.15 12.84 6.70
CA THR A 112 3.72 12.49 6.81
C THR A 112 3.40 11.61 8.02
N ALA A 113 4.18 11.69 9.09
CA ALA A 113 3.95 10.89 10.29
C ALA A 113 4.40 11.58 11.58
N VAL A 114 3.76 11.20 12.68
CA VAL A 114 4.11 11.60 14.06
C VAL A 114 4.28 10.36 14.91
N HIS A 115 5.35 10.31 15.69
CA HIS A 115 5.61 9.23 16.65
C HIS A 115 5.08 9.61 18.03
N CYS A 116 4.39 8.69 18.69
CA CYS A 116 3.79 8.91 20.00
C CYS A 116 4.18 7.75 20.94
N PRO A 117 4.41 7.98 22.24
CA PRO A 117 4.56 6.88 23.20
C PRO A 117 3.24 6.11 23.39
N ARG A 118 3.31 4.97 24.08
CA ARG A 118 2.12 4.20 24.44
C ARG A 118 1.42 4.77 25.66
N ARG A 119 0.09 4.59 25.70
CA ARG A 119 -0.75 4.89 26.86
C ARG A 119 -1.64 3.68 27.14
N ARG A 120 -1.61 3.23 28.39
CA ARG A 120 -2.41 2.10 28.87
C ARG A 120 -3.89 2.35 28.56
N GLY A 121 -4.55 1.38 27.92
CA GLY A 121 -5.99 1.43 27.63
C GLY A 121 -6.38 2.31 26.44
N ALA A 122 -5.44 2.99 25.78
CA ALA A 122 -5.74 3.77 24.58
C ALA A 122 -6.22 2.84 23.46
N SER A 123 -7.35 3.16 22.84
CA SER A 123 -7.93 2.46 21.71
C SER A 123 -8.00 3.34 20.46
N PHE A 124 -8.03 4.65 20.65
CA PHE A 124 -7.96 5.64 19.58
C PHE A 124 -6.93 6.71 19.92
N VAL A 125 -6.43 7.37 18.88
CA VAL A 125 -5.50 8.48 19.00
C VAL A 125 -5.87 9.60 18.03
N SER A 126 -5.48 10.81 18.37
CA SER A 126 -5.59 11.97 17.51
C SER A 126 -4.34 12.85 17.61
N LEU A 127 -4.26 13.85 16.73
CA LEU A 127 -3.22 14.87 16.70
C LEU A 127 -3.80 16.28 16.68
N THR A 128 -3.09 17.20 17.30
CA THR A 128 -3.14 18.64 17.02
C THR A 128 -1.74 19.15 16.68
N PHE A 129 -1.66 20.33 16.08
CA PHE A 129 -0.41 20.99 15.72
C PHE A 129 -0.23 22.35 16.39
N GLU A 130 -1.25 22.81 17.12
CA GLU A 130 -1.23 23.98 17.99
C GLU A 130 -1.85 23.58 19.35
N GLU A 131 -1.46 24.25 20.44
CA GLU A 131 -1.89 23.90 21.81
C GLU A 131 -3.40 24.08 22.04
N ASP A 132 -4.03 25.04 21.38
CA ASP A 132 -5.44 25.40 21.51
C ASP A 132 -6.32 24.88 20.36
N GLU A 133 -5.75 24.09 19.45
CA GLU A 133 -6.48 23.46 18.35
C GLU A 133 -7.37 22.33 18.88
N THR A 134 -8.61 22.26 18.40
CA THR A 134 -9.46 21.09 18.64
C THR A 134 -8.87 19.85 17.94
N PRO A 135 -8.64 18.74 18.66
CA PRO A 135 -8.13 17.51 18.05
C PRO A 135 -8.97 17.05 16.87
N GLN A 136 -8.30 16.48 15.86
CA GLN A 136 -8.97 15.80 14.76
C GLN A 136 -9.83 14.63 15.30
N GLU A 137 -10.76 14.13 14.48
CA GLU A 137 -11.54 12.93 14.86
C GLU A 137 -10.61 11.77 15.22
N PRO A 138 -10.73 11.17 16.43
CA PRO A 138 -9.84 10.08 16.85
C PRO A 138 -9.97 8.85 15.95
N ILE A 139 -8.82 8.33 15.51
CA ILE A 139 -8.71 7.15 14.66
C ILE A 139 -8.28 5.92 15.49
N PRO A 140 -8.76 4.71 15.15
CA PRO A 140 -8.45 3.51 15.91
C PRO A 140 -6.99 3.08 15.74
N LEU A 141 -6.45 2.46 16.78
CA LEU A 141 -5.13 1.83 16.73
C LEU A 141 -5.17 0.54 15.92
N LEU A 142 -4.28 0.44 14.93
CA LEU A 142 -4.00 -0.77 14.17
C LEU A 142 -2.85 -1.53 14.84
N ASN A 143 -3.16 -2.69 15.43
CA ASN A 143 -2.17 -3.49 16.14
C ASN A 143 -1.12 -4.06 15.17
N ARG A 144 0.16 -3.70 15.40
CA ARG A 144 1.35 -4.17 14.67
C ARG A 144 2.36 -4.84 15.60
N ILE A 145 1.89 -5.36 16.73
CA ILE A 145 2.70 -6.16 17.65
C ILE A 145 2.69 -7.60 17.14
N PHE A 146 3.84 -8.04 16.62
CA PHE A 146 4.06 -9.41 16.16
C PHE A 146 5.30 -9.99 16.82
N ARG A 147 5.22 -11.24 17.31
CA ARG A 147 6.40 -11.97 17.81
C ARG A 147 7.39 -12.25 16.67
N GLU A 148 6.85 -12.64 15.53
CA GLU A 148 7.56 -12.84 14.27
C GLU A 148 6.73 -12.27 13.13
N SER A 149 7.37 -11.79 12.08
CA SER A 149 6.65 -11.24 10.92
C SER A 149 5.82 -12.34 10.25
N PRO A 150 4.49 -12.18 10.14
CA PRO A 150 3.63 -13.19 9.52
C PRO A 150 3.88 -13.36 8.02
N HIS A 151 4.50 -12.36 7.37
CA HIS A 151 4.84 -12.42 5.95
C HIS A 151 6.36 -12.37 5.74
N GLU A 152 6.90 -13.34 4.98
CA GLU A 152 8.31 -13.29 4.59
C GLU A 152 8.55 -12.16 3.57
N ILE A 153 7.64 -12.01 2.61
CA ILE A 153 7.68 -10.95 1.59
C ILE A 153 6.33 -10.24 1.52
N GLY A 154 6.34 -8.95 1.77
CA GLY A 154 5.28 -8.02 1.43
C GLY A 154 5.66 -7.12 0.25
N VAL A 155 4.68 -6.40 -0.29
CA VAL A 155 4.89 -5.49 -1.43
C VAL A 155 4.23 -4.14 -1.16
N CYS A 156 5.05 -3.08 -1.18
CA CYS A 156 4.58 -1.71 -1.27
C CYS A 156 4.29 -1.38 -2.72
N VAL A 157 3.01 -1.24 -3.06
CA VAL A 157 2.59 -0.89 -4.41
C VAL A 157 2.55 0.63 -4.51
N GLY A 158 3.14 1.18 -5.58
CA GLY A 158 3.03 2.60 -5.91
C GLY A 158 1.57 3.09 -5.88
N PRO A 159 1.33 4.37 -5.60
CA PRO A 159 -0.02 4.86 -5.36
C PRO A 159 -0.92 4.68 -6.57
N ILE A 160 -2.19 4.38 -6.30
CA ILE A 160 -3.22 4.29 -7.34
C ILE A 160 -3.98 5.61 -7.40
N TYR A 161 -3.97 6.23 -8.58
CA TYR A 161 -4.68 7.45 -8.90
C TYR A 161 -4.95 7.58 -10.41
N GLY A 162 -5.80 8.53 -10.79
CA GLY A 162 -6.16 8.84 -12.17
C GLY A 162 -7.36 8.05 -12.69
N GLU A 163 -7.84 8.45 -13.87
CA GLU A 163 -9.09 7.96 -14.48
C GLU A 163 -8.95 6.59 -15.17
N GLU A 164 -7.72 6.10 -15.34
CA GLU A 164 -7.46 4.81 -15.98
C GLU A 164 -8.00 3.66 -15.15
N LYS A 165 -8.71 2.73 -15.80
CA LYS A 165 -9.13 1.49 -15.15
C LYS A 165 -7.94 0.53 -15.01
N LYS A 166 -7.49 0.31 -13.78
CA LYS A 166 -6.28 -0.48 -13.44
C LYS A 166 -6.56 -1.93 -13.04
N TRP A 167 -7.80 -2.39 -13.15
CA TRP A 167 -8.22 -3.72 -12.71
C TRP A 167 -7.34 -4.88 -13.21
N LEU A 168 -6.97 -4.89 -14.50
CA LEU A 168 -6.14 -5.95 -15.09
C LEU A 168 -4.69 -5.84 -14.61
N ASP A 169 -4.15 -4.61 -14.56
CA ASP A 169 -2.78 -4.36 -14.07
C ASP A 169 -2.63 -4.78 -12.61
N ILE A 170 -3.65 -4.53 -11.77
CA ILE A 170 -3.68 -4.96 -10.37
C ILE A 170 -3.63 -6.49 -10.27
N ILE A 171 -4.46 -7.20 -11.04
CA ILE A 171 -4.46 -8.68 -11.02
C ILE A 171 -3.11 -9.21 -11.50
N GLU A 172 -2.58 -8.69 -12.60
CA GLU A 172 -1.30 -9.12 -13.17
C GLU A 172 -0.16 -8.86 -12.18
N TYR A 173 -0.11 -7.68 -11.57
CA TYR A 173 0.91 -7.30 -10.60
C TYR A 173 0.90 -8.20 -9.37
N ILE A 174 -0.29 -8.47 -8.81
CA ILE A 174 -0.43 -9.32 -7.63
C ILE A 174 -0.01 -10.76 -7.94
N GLU A 175 -0.55 -11.35 -9.01
CA GLU A 175 -0.25 -12.75 -9.34
C GLU A 175 1.23 -12.93 -9.77
N HIS A 176 1.84 -11.93 -10.40
CA HIS A 176 3.28 -11.92 -10.68
C HIS A 176 4.10 -12.00 -9.40
N HIS A 177 3.87 -11.11 -8.44
CA HIS A 177 4.68 -11.08 -7.22
C HIS A 177 4.34 -12.25 -6.28
N LYS A 178 3.13 -12.80 -6.33
CA LYS A 178 2.79 -14.05 -5.63
C LYS A 178 3.60 -15.23 -6.15
N LEU A 179 3.81 -15.34 -7.47
CA LEU A 179 4.73 -16.34 -8.03
C LEU A 179 6.19 -16.14 -7.56
N MET A 180 6.56 -14.91 -7.21
CA MET A 180 7.87 -14.59 -6.63
C MET A 180 7.96 -14.89 -5.12
N GLY A 181 6.85 -15.25 -4.48
CA GLY A 181 6.76 -15.58 -3.05
C GLY A 181 6.17 -14.48 -2.16
N ALA A 182 5.66 -13.38 -2.73
CA ALA A 182 4.93 -12.37 -1.96
C ALA A 182 3.60 -12.93 -1.43
N SER A 183 3.26 -12.59 -0.19
CA SER A 183 2.04 -13.05 0.47
C SER A 183 1.07 -11.93 0.88
N ILE A 184 1.52 -10.67 0.87
CA ILE A 184 0.71 -9.52 1.25
C ILE A 184 1.08 -8.31 0.41
N PHE A 185 0.08 -7.49 0.08
CA PHE A 185 0.22 -6.29 -0.73
C PHE A 185 -0.37 -5.09 -0.01
N TYR A 186 0.38 -4.00 0.04
CA TYR A 186 -0.01 -2.77 0.70
C TYR A 186 -0.32 -1.72 -0.37
N PHE A 187 -1.59 -1.39 -0.50
CA PHE A 187 -2.07 -0.41 -1.47
C PHE A 187 -2.38 0.92 -0.78
N THR A 188 -2.00 2.02 -1.43
CA THR A 188 -2.48 3.36 -1.09
C THR A 188 -3.23 3.90 -2.29
N ILE A 189 -4.53 4.15 -2.11
CA ILE A 189 -5.46 4.48 -3.18
C ILE A 189 -5.96 5.91 -2.95
N LEU A 190 -5.62 6.81 -3.87
CA LEU A 190 -6.10 8.20 -3.85
C LEU A 190 -7.34 8.36 -4.73
N GLU A 191 -7.39 7.64 -5.84
CA GLU A 191 -8.52 7.65 -6.77
C GLU A 191 -8.61 6.29 -7.48
N MET A 192 -9.82 5.76 -7.61
CA MET A 192 -10.06 4.46 -8.26
C MET A 192 -11.52 4.33 -8.69
N ASP A 193 -11.74 3.76 -9.87
CA ASP A 193 -13.07 3.45 -10.38
C ASP A 193 -13.69 2.20 -9.72
N MET A 194 -15.02 2.08 -9.76
CA MET A 194 -15.74 0.97 -9.15
C MET A 194 -15.41 -0.41 -9.76
N TYR A 195 -15.03 -0.47 -11.03
CA TYR A 195 -14.67 -1.72 -11.69
C TYR A 195 -13.33 -2.24 -11.17
N SER A 196 -12.33 -1.37 -11.04
CA SER A 196 -11.03 -1.69 -10.40
C SER A 196 -11.18 -1.96 -8.91
N ARG A 197 -12.08 -1.24 -8.23
CA ARG A 197 -12.36 -1.44 -6.80
C ARG A 197 -12.79 -2.87 -6.47
N ARG A 198 -13.58 -3.51 -7.35
CA ARG A 198 -13.99 -4.92 -7.22
C ARG A 198 -12.79 -5.87 -7.07
N THR A 199 -11.68 -5.61 -7.79
CA THR A 199 -10.45 -6.39 -7.65
C THR A 199 -9.80 -6.17 -6.28
N ILE A 200 -9.68 -4.91 -5.84
CA ILE A 200 -9.11 -4.60 -4.52
C ILE A 200 -9.91 -5.27 -3.40
N ASP A 201 -11.24 -5.14 -3.43
CA ASP A 201 -12.11 -5.73 -2.40
C ASP A 201 -12.00 -7.25 -2.39
N PHE A 202 -11.95 -7.91 -3.55
CA PHE A 202 -11.78 -9.35 -3.64
C PHE A 202 -10.49 -9.84 -2.96
N TYR A 203 -9.35 -9.22 -3.27
CA TYR A 203 -8.07 -9.63 -2.67
C TYR A 203 -7.96 -9.22 -1.19
N GLN A 204 -8.57 -8.11 -0.80
CA GLN A 204 -8.62 -7.69 0.60
C GLN A 204 -9.47 -8.65 1.45
N GLN A 205 -10.61 -9.12 0.93
CA GLN A 205 -11.44 -10.14 1.59
C GLN A 205 -10.70 -11.46 1.81
N ASN A 206 -9.77 -11.81 0.93
CA ASN A 206 -8.92 -12.99 1.08
C ASN A 206 -7.71 -12.78 2.00
N GLY A 207 -7.53 -11.58 2.57
CA GLY A 207 -6.37 -11.23 3.39
C GLY A 207 -5.06 -11.10 2.60
N GLU A 208 -5.14 -10.93 1.27
CA GLU A 208 -3.97 -10.80 0.38
C GLU A 208 -3.58 -9.32 0.19
N ILE A 209 -4.49 -8.38 0.46
CA ILE A 209 -4.26 -6.94 0.39
C ILE A 209 -4.63 -6.28 1.72
N GLU A 210 -3.86 -5.27 2.10
CA GLU A 210 -4.36 -4.17 2.93
C GLU A 210 -4.36 -2.87 2.13
N ALA A 211 -5.53 -2.24 1.97
CA ALA A 211 -5.67 -0.98 1.24
C ALA A 211 -5.95 0.20 2.17
N THR A 212 -5.26 1.32 1.93
CA THR A 212 -5.52 2.61 2.56
C THR A 212 -6.15 3.54 1.54
N PHE A 213 -7.37 4.01 1.80
CA PHE A 213 -8.06 4.96 0.94
C PHE A 213 -7.80 6.38 1.45
N VAL A 214 -7.17 7.20 0.63
CA VAL A 214 -6.72 8.54 0.99
C VAL A 214 -7.71 9.56 0.43
N ASN A 215 -8.47 10.19 1.32
CA ASN A 215 -9.32 11.31 0.94
C ASN A 215 -8.51 12.59 0.98
N THR A 216 -8.30 13.19 -0.18
CA THR A 216 -7.57 14.44 -0.37
C THR A 216 -8.51 15.58 -0.76
N GLU A 217 -8.18 16.80 -0.38
CA GLU A 217 -8.84 18.04 -0.82
C GLU A 217 -8.27 18.61 -2.13
N TYR A 218 -7.12 18.10 -2.58
CA TYR A 218 -6.50 18.53 -3.82
C TYR A 218 -7.36 18.15 -5.04
N GLU A 219 -7.60 19.11 -5.93
CA GLU A 219 -8.33 18.89 -7.20
C GLU A 219 -7.62 17.92 -8.15
N LYS A 220 -6.28 17.85 -8.07
CA LYS A 220 -5.46 16.97 -8.91
C LYS A 220 -4.38 16.26 -8.10
N VAL A 221 -4.37 14.94 -8.19
CA VAL A 221 -3.31 14.08 -7.66
C VAL A 221 -2.19 13.97 -8.68
N THR A 222 -0.96 14.08 -8.23
CA THR A 222 0.24 13.98 -9.07
C THR A 222 1.29 13.08 -8.43
N TRP A 223 2.45 12.92 -9.08
CA TRP A 223 3.55 12.10 -8.58
C TRP A 223 4.06 12.51 -7.18
N LEU A 224 3.83 13.75 -6.73
CA LEU A 224 4.21 14.21 -5.39
C LEU A 224 3.48 13.45 -4.25
N PHE A 225 2.31 12.87 -4.56
CA PHE A 225 1.54 12.08 -3.60
C PHE A 225 2.15 10.71 -3.29
N HIS A 226 3.21 10.32 -4.02
CA HIS A 226 4.00 9.12 -3.71
C HIS A 226 4.49 9.11 -2.26
N MET A 227 4.78 10.27 -1.65
CA MET A 227 5.28 10.29 -0.27
C MET A 227 4.27 9.81 0.77
N ILE A 228 2.96 10.04 0.57
CA ILE A 228 1.92 9.45 1.45
C ILE A 228 1.97 7.93 1.34
N GLN A 229 2.01 7.39 0.12
CA GLN A 229 2.09 5.96 -0.11
C GLN A 229 3.36 5.34 0.49
N VAL A 230 4.52 5.97 0.31
CA VAL A 230 5.80 5.47 0.80
C VAL A 230 5.78 5.36 2.32
N HIS A 231 5.37 6.40 3.04
CA HIS A 231 5.35 6.37 4.50
C HIS A 231 4.23 5.46 5.03
N GLU A 232 3.03 5.53 4.46
CA GLU A 232 1.91 4.68 4.86
C GLU A 232 2.29 3.20 4.70
N CYS A 233 2.83 2.81 3.54
CA CYS A 233 3.26 1.45 3.33
C CYS A 233 4.44 1.03 4.22
N PHE A 234 5.42 1.93 4.41
CA PHE A 234 6.56 1.66 5.29
C PHE A 234 6.10 1.31 6.71
N PHE A 235 5.24 2.12 7.32
CA PHE A 235 4.74 1.84 8.67
C PHE A 235 3.79 0.64 8.70
N ARG A 236 2.95 0.47 7.68
CA ARG A 236 2.04 -0.67 7.55
C ARG A 236 2.77 -2.02 7.46
N SER A 237 3.89 -2.04 6.74
CA SER A 237 4.69 -3.24 6.52
C SER A 237 5.68 -3.54 7.66
N LYS A 238 6.02 -2.54 8.48
CA LYS A 238 6.97 -2.69 9.59
C LYS A 238 6.49 -3.74 10.60
N PHE A 239 7.37 -4.70 10.87
CA PHE A 239 7.14 -5.94 11.63
C PHE A 239 6.09 -6.89 11.05
N HIS A 240 5.21 -6.44 10.15
CA HIS A 240 4.24 -7.28 9.45
C HIS A 240 4.90 -8.13 8.34
N SER A 241 5.88 -7.54 7.64
CA SER A 241 6.68 -8.20 6.61
C SER A 241 8.17 -8.17 6.95
N LYS A 242 8.87 -9.29 6.73
CA LYS A 242 10.32 -9.37 6.94
C LYS A 242 11.10 -8.66 5.84
N TRP A 243 10.70 -8.86 4.59
CA TRP A 243 11.18 -8.13 3.42
C TRP A 243 10.01 -7.45 2.72
N VAL A 244 10.26 -6.28 2.15
CA VAL A 244 9.27 -5.48 1.43
C VAL A 244 9.84 -5.10 0.07
N ILE A 245 9.16 -5.50 -0.99
CA ILE A 245 9.43 -5.03 -2.36
C ILE A 245 8.73 -3.69 -2.53
N SER A 246 9.45 -2.65 -2.97
CA SER A 246 8.85 -1.34 -3.25
C SER A 246 8.88 -1.06 -4.75
N THR A 247 7.75 -1.23 -5.43
CA THR A 247 7.64 -1.07 -6.90
C THR A 247 6.31 -0.41 -7.29
N ASP A 248 6.30 0.27 -8.44
CA ASP A 248 5.09 0.87 -9.01
C ASP A 248 4.23 -0.20 -9.71
N ILE A 249 2.95 0.08 -9.95
CA ILE A 249 2.02 -0.90 -10.53
C ILE A 249 2.41 -1.35 -11.95
N ASP A 250 3.20 -0.55 -12.66
CA ASP A 250 3.72 -0.79 -13.99
C ASP A 250 5.11 -1.45 -13.99
N GLU A 251 5.58 -1.90 -12.82
CA GLU A 251 6.89 -2.52 -12.63
C GLU A 251 6.76 -4.00 -12.22
N ARG A 252 7.65 -4.85 -12.73
CA ARG A 252 7.72 -6.28 -12.40
C ARG A 252 9.14 -6.66 -12.02
N LEU A 253 9.33 -7.25 -10.84
CA LEU A 253 10.62 -7.84 -10.49
C LEU A 253 10.83 -9.16 -11.24
N VAL A 254 11.92 -9.27 -11.99
CA VAL A 254 12.30 -10.47 -12.73
C VAL A 254 13.57 -11.04 -12.13
N MET A 255 13.55 -12.32 -11.75
CA MET A 255 14.73 -13.05 -11.31
C MET A 255 15.20 -13.99 -12.41
N THR A 256 16.51 -14.10 -12.61
CA THR A 256 17.10 -14.80 -13.77
C THR A 256 17.97 -15.99 -13.40
N GLN A 257 18.47 -16.08 -12.16
CA GLN A 257 19.35 -17.17 -11.72
C GLN A 257 18.71 -18.09 -10.69
N MET A 258 17.90 -17.53 -9.79
CA MET A 258 17.27 -18.29 -8.71
C MET A 258 15.99 -17.61 -8.24
N PRO A 259 15.06 -18.36 -7.62
CA PRO A 259 13.87 -17.79 -7.01
C PRO A 259 14.20 -16.70 -5.98
N LEU A 260 13.38 -15.65 -5.93
CA LEU A 260 13.59 -14.52 -5.03
C LEU A 260 13.70 -14.93 -3.56
N MET A 261 12.80 -15.80 -3.11
CA MET A 261 12.79 -16.33 -1.74
C MET A 261 14.12 -17.01 -1.37
N GLN A 262 14.70 -17.79 -2.28
CA GLN A 262 16.00 -18.40 -2.08
C GLN A 262 17.09 -17.33 -2.00
N TYR A 263 17.07 -16.36 -2.92
CA TYR A 263 18.03 -15.26 -2.93
C TYR A 263 18.00 -14.45 -1.62
N LEU A 264 16.82 -14.09 -1.11
CA LEU A 264 16.68 -13.31 0.13
C LEU A 264 17.15 -14.08 1.37
N ARG A 265 16.89 -15.40 1.45
CA ARG A 265 17.34 -16.25 2.56
C ARG A 265 18.85 -16.43 2.62
N LEU A 266 19.54 -16.31 1.48
CA LEU A 266 21.00 -16.37 1.41
C LEU A 266 21.68 -15.07 1.83
N GLN A 267 20.94 -13.98 2.06
CA GLN A 267 21.55 -12.72 2.46
C GLN A 267 21.98 -12.75 3.93
N PRO A 268 23.17 -12.22 4.27
CA PRO A 268 23.59 -12.03 5.65
C PRO A 268 22.58 -11.17 6.43
N PRO A 269 22.42 -11.38 7.75
CA PRO A 269 21.52 -10.56 8.57
C PRO A 269 21.80 -9.05 8.55
N SER A 270 23.03 -8.66 8.21
CA SER A 270 23.45 -7.27 8.07
C SER A 270 22.97 -6.61 6.76
N ILE A 271 22.50 -7.36 5.77
CA ILE A 271 21.89 -6.78 4.56
C ILE A 271 20.43 -6.44 4.87
N CYS A 272 20.05 -5.17 4.68
CA CYS A 272 18.66 -4.76 4.86
C CYS A 272 18.08 -3.93 3.73
N GLU A 273 18.85 -3.69 2.66
CA GLU A 273 18.33 -3.19 1.39
C GLU A 273 19.07 -3.87 0.24
N ILE A 274 18.33 -4.22 -0.81
CA ILE A 274 18.84 -4.73 -2.07
C ILE A 274 18.24 -3.95 -3.22
N ASN A 275 19.09 -3.28 -3.99
CA ASN A 275 18.69 -2.48 -5.14
C ASN A 275 18.74 -3.28 -6.44
N PHE A 276 17.71 -3.12 -7.26
CA PHE A 276 17.55 -3.74 -8.57
C PHE A 276 17.40 -2.66 -9.63
N GLY A 277 18.34 -2.63 -10.58
CA GLY A 277 18.24 -1.75 -11.74
C GLY A 277 17.16 -2.22 -12.71
N SER A 278 16.84 -1.37 -13.66
CA SER A 278 15.63 -1.48 -14.48
C SER A 278 15.94 -1.72 -15.95
N ARG A 279 14.99 -2.34 -16.66
CA ARG A 279 14.88 -2.37 -18.12
C ARG A 279 13.50 -1.84 -18.49
N ARG A 280 13.41 -0.89 -19.41
CA ARG A 280 12.11 -0.33 -19.82
C ARG A 280 11.51 -1.10 -20.98
N ALA A 281 10.23 -1.41 -20.87
CA ALA A 281 9.41 -2.00 -21.92
C ALA A 281 8.39 -0.95 -22.40
N PRO A 282 8.47 -0.47 -23.66
CA PRO A 282 7.51 0.49 -24.18
C PRO A 282 6.13 -0.15 -24.32
N THR A 283 5.11 0.55 -23.85
CA THR A 283 3.70 0.21 -24.07
C THR A 283 3.06 1.23 -25.00
N PHE A 284 2.16 0.74 -25.87
CA PHE A 284 1.57 1.53 -26.96
C PHE A 284 0.05 1.60 -26.90
N ASP A 285 -0.57 0.71 -26.14
CA ASP A 285 -2.02 0.54 -26.12
C ASP A 285 -2.56 0.78 -24.72
N ALA A 286 -3.83 1.18 -24.68
CA ALA A 286 -4.57 1.29 -23.44
C ALA A 286 -4.90 -0.10 -22.87
N ALA A 287 -4.98 -0.18 -21.54
CA ALA A 287 -5.54 -1.33 -20.86
C ALA A 287 -7.04 -1.50 -21.22
N PRO A 288 -7.57 -2.73 -21.25
CA PRO A 288 -8.98 -2.95 -21.52
C PRO A 288 -9.86 -2.32 -20.44
N SER A 289 -10.95 -1.67 -20.86
CA SER A 289 -11.89 -1.02 -19.94
C SER A 289 -12.77 -2.01 -19.15
N GLU A 290 -12.91 -3.25 -19.65
CA GLU A 290 -13.69 -4.32 -19.04
C GLU A 290 -13.29 -5.69 -19.62
N TYR A 291 -13.67 -6.75 -18.90
CA TYR A 291 -13.57 -8.13 -19.36
C TYR A 291 -14.65 -8.45 -20.41
N ILE A 292 -14.22 -8.83 -21.61
CA ILE A 292 -15.09 -9.29 -22.70
C ILE A 292 -14.89 -10.79 -22.95
N SER A 293 -13.64 -11.25 -23.04
CA SER A 293 -13.32 -12.65 -23.30
C SER A 293 -11.89 -13.01 -22.88
N GLU A 294 -11.62 -14.31 -22.70
CA GLU A 294 -10.27 -14.81 -22.43
C GLU A 294 -9.27 -14.42 -23.53
N LYS A 295 -9.70 -14.40 -24.80
CA LYS A 295 -8.85 -13.99 -25.94
C LYS A 295 -8.41 -12.54 -25.79
N GLN A 296 -9.36 -11.63 -25.56
CA GLN A 296 -9.08 -10.21 -25.34
C GLN A 296 -8.10 -10.00 -24.19
N ILE A 297 -8.30 -10.70 -23.06
CA ILE A 297 -7.38 -10.58 -21.92
C ILE A 297 -6.00 -11.11 -22.26
N THR A 298 -5.90 -12.29 -22.88
CA THR A 298 -4.60 -12.86 -23.26
C THR A 298 -3.80 -11.91 -24.17
N GLU A 299 -4.46 -11.25 -25.12
CA GLU A 299 -3.84 -10.26 -26.01
C GLU A 299 -3.48 -8.94 -25.30
N SER A 300 -4.11 -8.66 -24.14
CA SER A 300 -3.91 -7.44 -23.36
C SER A 300 -2.84 -7.56 -22.26
N LEU A 301 -2.38 -8.76 -21.90
CA LEU A 301 -1.39 -8.96 -20.84
C LEU A 301 -0.03 -8.37 -21.20
N SER A 302 0.48 -7.49 -20.34
CA SER A 302 1.69 -6.70 -20.61
C SER A 302 2.92 -7.59 -20.80
N PHE A 303 3.02 -8.67 -20.01
CA PHE A 303 4.14 -9.61 -20.08
C PHE A 303 4.17 -10.51 -21.33
N LEU A 304 3.03 -10.69 -21.99
CA LEU A 304 2.96 -11.41 -23.28
C LEU A 304 3.22 -10.45 -24.43
N ARG A 305 2.66 -9.24 -24.34
CA ARG A 305 2.62 -8.28 -25.42
C ARG A 305 3.92 -7.52 -25.63
N TYR A 306 4.56 -7.06 -24.55
CA TYR A 306 5.68 -6.13 -24.63
C TYR A 306 7.00 -6.81 -24.28
N ASN A 307 7.63 -7.42 -25.28
CA ASN A 307 8.88 -8.18 -25.14
C ASN A 307 10.16 -7.39 -25.50
N LEU A 308 10.03 -6.22 -26.14
CA LEU A 308 11.13 -5.30 -26.40
C LEU A 308 11.51 -4.57 -25.11
N THR A 309 12.80 -4.57 -24.76
CA THR A 309 13.29 -3.83 -23.60
C THR A 309 14.55 -3.03 -23.91
N SER A 310 14.77 -1.93 -23.20
CA SER A 310 16.06 -1.23 -23.18
C SER A 310 17.16 -2.11 -22.60
N ASP A 311 18.41 -1.67 -22.75
CA ASP A 311 19.51 -2.16 -21.93
C ASP A 311 19.25 -1.84 -20.43
N HIS A 312 19.94 -2.58 -19.56
CA HIS A 312 19.85 -2.41 -18.11
C HIS A 312 20.42 -1.05 -17.68
N HIS A 313 19.71 -0.34 -16.81
CA HIS A 313 20.12 0.96 -16.28
C HIS A 313 19.71 1.15 -14.82
N TRP A 314 20.34 2.12 -14.15
CA TRP A 314 20.06 2.46 -12.76
C TRP A 314 19.09 3.64 -12.59
N LEU A 315 18.61 4.22 -13.69
CA LEU A 315 17.58 5.27 -13.63
C LEU A 315 16.24 4.70 -13.13
N GLY A 316 15.75 5.21 -11.99
CA GLY A 316 14.52 4.73 -11.39
C GLY A 316 14.61 3.27 -10.92
N PHE A 317 15.76 2.88 -10.35
CA PHE A 317 15.90 1.58 -9.71
C PHE A 317 14.87 1.43 -8.58
N LYS A 318 14.62 0.17 -8.20
CA LYS A 318 13.74 -0.17 -7.08
C LYS A 318 14.45 -1.07 -6.12
N LEU A 319 13.85 -1.25 -4.96
CA LEU A 319 14.51 -1.84 -3.82
C LEU A 319 13.64 -2.91 -3.16
N ILE A 320 14.31 -3.84 -2.49
CA ILE A 320 13.73 -4.74 -1.50
C ILE A 320 14.41 -4.44 -0.17
N PHE A 321 13.66 -4.18 0.88
CA PHE A 321 14.22 -3.76 2.17
C PHE A 321 13.56 -4.45 3.36
N ARG A 322 14.23 -4.39 4.51
CA ARG A 322 13.69 -4.87 5.78
C ARG A 322 13.11 -3.69 6.56
N PRO A 323 11.78 -3.56 6.69
CA PRO A 323 11.17 -2.36 7.27
C PRO A 323 11.47 -2.20 8.78
N ASP A 324 11.85 -3.27 9.48
CA ASP A 324 12.29 -3.23 10.88
C ASP A 324 13.74 -2.75 11.08
N LYS A 325 14.51 -2.60 9.99
CA LYS A 325 15.94 -2.20 10.01
C LYS A 325 16.22 -0.84 9.37
N VAL A 326 15.18 -0.10 9.00
CA VAL A 326 15.32 1.22 8.38
C VAL A 326 14.51 2.26 9.16
N HIS A 327 15.03 3.49 9.17
CA HIS A 327 14.40 4.60 9.86
C HIS A 327 13.34 5.30 9.01
N MET A 328 13.59 5.44 7.70
CA MET A 328 12.66 6.06 6.76
C MET A 328 13.00 5.68 5.30
N VAL A 329 12.02 5.81 4.42
CA VAL A 329 12.07 5.35 3.03
C VAL A 329 11.74 6.51 2.07
N HIS A 330 12.37 6.51 0.91
CA HIS A 330 12.05 7.34 -0.25
C HIS A 330 11.48 6.44 -1.35
N PHE A 331 10.82 7.00 -2.37
CA PHE A 331 10.19 6.20 -3.43
C PHE A 331 11.15 5.33 -4.27
N HIS A 332 12.47 5.52 -4.14
CA HIS A 332 13.50 4.72 -4.83
C HIS A 332 14.60 4.13 -3.93
N TRP A 333 14.79 4.60 -2.69
CA TRP A 333 15.87 4.14 -1.78
C TRP A 333 15.46 4.31 -0.32
N THR A 334 16.15 3.70 0.64
CA THR A 334 15.98 4.05 2.06
C THR A 334 16.97 5.16 2.45
N TRP A 335 16.50 6.18 3.18
CA TRP A 335 17.33 7.34 3.52
C TRP A 335 18.37 7.00 4.59
N ARG A 336 17.97 6.23 5.60
CA ARG A 336 18.82 5.84 6.74
C ARG A 336 18.45 4.45 7.23
N GLN A 337 19.47 3.65 7.47
CA GLN A 337 19.35 2.31 8.03
C GLN A 337 19.78 2.30 9.50
N HIS A 338 19.35 1.28 10.24
CA HIS A 338 19.82 1.04 11.60
C HIS A 338 21.32 0.69 11.59
N LYS A 339 22.00 0.92 12.72
CA LYS A 339 23.42 0.58 12.88
C LYS A 339 23.69 -0.89 12.54
N GLY A 340 24.75 -1.13 11.76
CA GLY A 340 25.15 -2.48 11.31
C GLY A 340 24.40 -2.99 10.08
N CYS A 341 23.48 -2.18 9.53
CA CYS A 341 22.79 -2.48 8.29
C CYS A 341 23.58 -2.00 7.07
N HIS A 342 23.58 -2.79 6.00
CA HIS A 342 24.24 -2.50 4.74
C HIS A 342 23.25 -2.58 3.57
N VAL A 343 23.48 -1.70 2.60
CA VAL A 343 22.79 -1.65 1.32
C VAL A 343 23.61 -2.44 0.30
N LYS A 344 22.95 -3.31 -0.45
CA LYS A 344 23.55 -4.10 -1.52
C LYS A 344 22.90 -3.76 -2.85
N THR A 345 23.68 -3.82 -3.92
CA THR A 345 23.16 -3.72 -5.28
C THR A 345 23.20 -5.09 -5.95
N ALA A 346 22.06 -5.58 -6.43
CA ALA A 346 21.99 -6.85 -7.14
C ALA A 346 22.61 -6.71 -8.54
N SER A 347 23.37 -7.72 -8.96
CA SER A 347 23.83 -7.82 -10.35
C SER A 347 22.62 -7.99 -11.27
N ASN A 348 22.66 -7.39 -12.46
CA ASN A 348 21.65 -7.59 -13.51
C ASN A 348 21.54 -9.05 -13.99
N LYS A 349 22.48 -9.92 -13.61
CA LYS A 349 22.43 -11.37 -13.83
C LYS A 349 21.60 -12.12 -12.78
N ILE A 350 21.35 -11.53 -11.62
CA ILE A 350 20.52 -12.11 -10.55
C ILE A 350 19.05 -11.76 -10.79
N GLY A 351 18.79 -10.49 -11.05
CA GLY A 351 17.46 -9.99 -11.35
C GLY A 351 17.46 -8.50 -11.72
N TYR A 352 16.33 -8.03 -12.18
CA TYR A 352 16.10 -6.64 -12.59
C TYR A 352 14.62 -6.29 -12.52
N ILE A 353 14.31 -4.99 -12.53
CA ILE A 353 12.95 -4.49 -12.67
C ILE A 353 12.61 -4.34 -14.15
N ARG A 354 11.54 -4.94 -14.61
CA ARG A 354 10.94 -4.65 -15.91
C ARG A 354 9.90 -3.56 -15.72
N HIS A 355 10.17 -2.37 -16.26
CA HIS A 355 9.30 -1.21 -16.15
C HIS A 355 8.50 -1.04 -17.44
N TYR A 356 7.23 -1.41 -17.43
CA TYR A 356 6.30 -1.16 -18.52
C TYR A 356 5.94 0.32 -18.50
N ARG A 357 6.16 1.03 -19.60
CA ARG A 357 5.91 2.48 -19.61
C ARG A 357 5.35 2.91 -20.95
N THR A 358 4.32 3.76 -20.90
CA THR A 358 3.73 4.34 -22.12
C THR A 358 4.73 5.21 -22.87
N THR A 359 4.68 5.14 -24.20
CA THR A 359 5.43 6.06 -25.08
C THR A 359 4.64 7.32 -25.44
N SER A 360 3.46 7.53 -24.85
CA SER A 360 2.66 8.73 -25.11
C SER A 360 3.44 9.99 -24.73
N SER A 361 3.45 10.99 -25.63
CA SER A 361 4.12 12.28 -25.42
C SER A 361 3.48 13.10 -24.30
N THR A 362 2.21 12.84 -23.97
CA THR A 362 1.47 13.50 -22.89
C THR A 362 1.81 12.93 -21.51
N SER A 363 2.51 11.79 -21.45
CA SER A 363 2.91 11.16 -20.19
C SER A 363 4.12 11.85 -19.56
N LEU A 364 4.28 11.69 -18.23
CA LEU A 364 5.43 12.22 -17.51
C LEU A 364 6.74 11.65 -18.08
N ARG A 365 7.59 12.54 -18.61
CA ARG A 365 8.82 12.24 -19.33
C ARG A 365 8.61 11.40 -20.61
N GLY A 366 7.57 11.68 -21.40
CA GLY A 366 7.24 10.94 -22.64
C GLY A 366 8.37 10.81 -23.68
N ASN A 367 9.39 11.67 -23.64
CA ASN A 367 10.59 11.54 -24.48
C ASN A 367 11.54 10.40 -24.08
N TRP A 368 11.29 9.70 -22.97
CA TRP A 368 12.16 8.65 -22.45
C TRP A 368 12.44 7.54 -23.47
N PHE A 369 11.47 7.23 -24.33
CA PHE A 369 11.58 6.14 -25.29
C PHE A 369 12.75 6.34 -26.25
N HIS A 370 12.98 7.58 -26.69
CA HIS A 370 14.07 7.93 -27.59
C HIS A 370 15.43 7.90 -26.90
N LEU A 371 15.47 8.23 -25.61
CA LEU A 371 16.70 8.30 -24.81
C LEU A 371 17.25 6.92 -24.42
N MET A 372 16.41 5.87 -24.46
CA MET A 372 16.73 4.52 -23.96
C MET A 372 17.01 3.50 -25.07
N LYS A 373 17.27 3.96 -26.29
CA LYS A 373 17.72 3.11 -27.40
C LYS A 373 19.16 2.61 -27.15
N PRO A 374 19.54 1.42 -27.66
CA PRO A 374 18.74 0.51 -28.48
C PRO A 374 17.81 -0.39 -27.67
N TYR A 375 16.76 -0.89 -28.32
CA TYR A 375 15.85 -1.90 -27.75
C TYR A 375 16.18 -3.29 -28.28
N ARG A 376 16.07 -4.30 -27.43
CA ARG A 376 16.29 -5.71 -27.78
C ARG A 376 15.15 -6.56 -27.27
N ILE A 377 14.88 -7.66 -27.96
CA ILE A 377 13.91 -8.65 -27.48
C ILE A 377 14.48 -9.30 -26.21
N SER A 378 13.73 -9.18 -25.12
CA SER A 378 14.05 -9.80 -23.82
C SER A 378 12.78 -10.46 -23.29
N LYS A 379 12.65 -11.77 -23.52
CA LYS A 379 11.57 -12.57 -22.95
C LYS A 379 11.87 -12.91 -21.49
N MET A 380 10.82 -13.07 -20.70
CA MET A 380 10.92 -13.70 -19.39
C MET A 380 10.92 -15.22 -19.56
N ASP A 381 11.26 -15.94 -18.50
CA ASP A 381 11.21 -17.40 -18.46
C ASP A 381 9.83 -17.92 -18.92
N GLU A 382 9.83 -18.88 -19.85
CA GLU A 382 8.60 -19.34 -20.52
C GLU A 382 7.69 -20.09 -19.55
N GLU A 383 8.25 -20.86 -18.61
CA GLU A 383 7.48 -21.56 -17.59
C GLU A 383 6.80 -20.57 -16.65
N PHE A 384 7.54 -19.58 -16.16
CA PHE A 384 6.99 -18.50 -15.33
C PHE A 384 5.86 -17.74 -16.05
N VAL A 385 6.07 -17.41 -17.33
CA VAL A 385 5.08 -16.71 -18.16
C VAL A 385 3.79 -17.52 -18.31
N GLU A 386 3.90 -18.83 -18.56
CA GLU A 386 2.72 -19.70 -18.70
C GLU A 386 1.99 -19.88 -17.37
N GLN A 387 2.72 -20.00 -16.26
CA GLN A 387 2.12 -20.05 -14.91
C GLN A 387 1.40 -18.73 -14.57
N LEU A 388 2.01 -17.59 -14.87
CA LEU A 388 1.44 -16.27 -14.64
C LEU A 388 0.16 -16.09 -15.45
N LYS A 389 0.19 -16.43 -16.75
CA LYS A 389 -0.99 -16.39 -17.62
C LYS A 389 -2.14 -17.21 -17.04
N LYS A 390 -1.90 -18.46 -16.65
CA LYS A 390 -2.93 -19.34 -16.06
C LYS A 390 -3.54 -18.73 -14.79
N LYS A 391 -2.71 -18.18 -13.89
CA LYS A 391 -3.17 -17.55 -12.65
C LYS A 391 -4.00 -16.29 -12.89
N VAL A 392 -3.53 -15.41 -13.77
CA VAL A 392 -4.25 -14.17 -14.13
C VAL A 392 -5.58 -14.49 -14.77
N LEU A 393 -5.62 -15.36 -15.80
CA LEU A 393 -6.87 -15.73 -16.46
C LEU A 393 -7.88 -16.37 -15.51
N LYS A 394 -7.42 -17.29 -14.64
CA LYS A 394 -8.28 -17.89 -13.61
C LYS A 394 -8.89 -16.82 -12.70
N LYS A 395 -8.10 -15.83 -12.29
CA LYS A 395 -8.54 -14.76 -11.40
C LYS A 395 -9.51 -13.80 -12.08
N VAL A 396 -9.19 -13.35 -13.29
CA VAL A 396 -10.04 -12.46 -14.09
C VAL A 396 -11.42 -13.10 -14.29
N LYS A 397 -11.46 -14.37 -14.70
CA LYS A 397 -12.72 -15.09 -14.85
C LYS A 397 -13.51 -15.15 -13.53
N TYR A 398 -12.85 -15.55 -12.45
CA TYR A 398 -13.51 -15.63 -11.15
C TYR A 398 -14.14 -14.29 -10.71
N ILE A 399 -13.43 -13.19 -10.90
CA ILE A 399 -13.90 -11.87 -10.45
C ILE A 399 -14.93 -11.29 -11.42
N TYR A 400 -14.78 -11.46 -12.74
CA TYR A 400 -15.51 -10.67 -13.73
C TYR A 400 -16.38 -11.45 -14.73
N GLU A 401 -16.19 -12.76 -14.90
CA GLU A 401 -17.05 -13.56 -15.79
C GLU A 401 -18.46 -13.70 -15.23
N LEU A 402 -18.58 -13.86 -13.91
CA LEU A 402 -19.85 -13.89 -13.20
C LEU A 402 -20.27 -12.48 -12.78
N HIS A 403 -21.42 -12.05 -13.27
CA HIS A 403 -22.04 -10.77 -12.93
C HIS A 403 -23.00 -10.96 -11.75
N PRO A 404 -23.10 -9.99 -10.82
CA PRO A 404 -24.21 -9.98 -9.86
C PRO A 404 -25.52 -9.97 -10.65
N VAL A 405 -26.40 -10.91 -10.34
CA VAL A 405 -27.71 -10.98 -11.00
C VAL A 405 -28.59 -9.94 -10.35
N TYR A 406 -28.94 -8.87 -11.08
CA TYR A 406 -29.86 -7.88 -10.57
C TYR A 406 -31.29 -8.43 -10.63
N CYS A 407 -32.08 -8.23 -9.58
CA CYS A 407 -33.47 -8.69 -9.58
C CYS A 407 -34.31 -8.05 -10.70
N SER A 408 -33.89 -6.89 -11.22
CA SER A 408 -34.50 -6.23 -12.37
C SER A 408 -34.17 -6.90 -13.71
N SER A 409 -33.08 -7.66 -13.79
CA SER A 409 -32.67 -8.39 -14.99
C SER A 409 -33.25 -9.80 -15.10
N ILE A 410 -33.93 -10.28 -14.06
CA ILE A 410 -34.61 -11.60 -14.07
C ILE A 410 -36.08 -11.39 -14.41
N ASP A 411 -36.60 -12.18 -15.35
CA ASP A 411 -38.03 -12.21 -15.68
C ASP A 411 -38.90 -12.38 -14.43
N GLN A 412 -39.98 -11.61 -14.36
CA GLN A 412 -40.86 -11.56 -13.19
C GLN A 412 -41.46 -12.94 -12.87
N THR A 413 -41.79 -13.73 -13.90
CA THR A 413 -42.35 -15.08 -13.75
C THR A 413 -41.33 -16.03 -13.15
N VAL A 414 -40.07 -15.93 -13.58
CA VAL A 414 -38.95 -16.72 -13.05
C VAL A 414 -38.66 -16.35 -11.60
N ARG A 415 -38.63 -15.05 -11.26
CA ARG A 415 -38.50 -14.59 -9.86
C ARG A 415 -39.62 -15.08 -8.96
N ASN A 416 -40.85 -15.10 -9.47
CA ASN A 416 -42.01 -15.55 -8.70
C ASN A 416 -41.99 -17.07 -8.49
N ARG A 417 -41.51 -17.82 -9.50
CA ARG A 417 -41.46 -19.29 -9.47
C ARG A 417 -40.35 -19.84 -8.59
N PHE A 418 -39.19 -19.20 -8.59
CA PHE A 418 -38.00 -19.61 -7.83
C PHE A 418 -37.68 -18.61 -6.72
N LYS A 419 -38.72 -18.08 -6.08
CA LYS A 419 -38.63 -16.99 -5.08
C LYS A 419 -37.71 -17.33 -3.90
N ASN A 420 -37.58 -18.62 -3.56
CA ASN A 420 -36.78 -19.09 -2.45
C ASN A 420 -35.35 -19.52 -2.85
N ASP A 421 -35.09 -19.71 -4.15
CA ASP A 421 -33.82 -20.22 -4.68
C ASP A 421 -33.00 -19.15 -5.41
N LEU A 422 -33.66 -18.06 -5.86
CA LEU A 422 -33.00 -16.94 -6.52
C LEU A 422 -32.54 -15.90 -5.49
N HIS A 423 -31.23 -15.80 -5.34
CA HIS A 423 -30.59 -14.68 -4.65
C HIS A 423 -30.04 -13.71 -5.69
N CYS A 424 -30.81 -12.65 -5.93
CA CYS A 424 -30.44 -11.53 -6.79
C CYS A 424 -30.24 -10.26 -5.96
N VAL A 425 -29.44 -9.33 -6.49
CA VAL A 425 -29.10 -8.04 -5.87
C VAL A 425 -30.05 -6.95 -6.31
#